data_AF-A0A2T1GLZ0-F1
#
_entry.id   AF-A0A2T1GLZ0-F1
#
_cell.length_a   1.000
_cell.length_b   1.000
_cell.length_c   1.000
_cell.angle_alpha   90.00
_cell.angle_beta   90.00
_cell.angle_gamma   90.00
#
_symmetry.space_group_name_H-M   'P 1'
#
loop_
_entity.id
_entity.type
_entity.pdbx_description
1 polymer ?
#
loop_
_entity_poly.entity_id
_entity_poly.type
_entity_poly.pdbx_seq_one_letter_code
_entity_poly.pdbx_strand_id
1 'polypeptide(L)' 'MINLTFLSLSENQIVEIEPLAGLDKLTFLGLRKNRIGNIKPLARLSNLVNLDLEGNSFAKQPCPLVPENICSF' A
#
# COMPACT_ATOMS: atom_id res chain seq x y z
N MET A 1 -7.53 18.88 3.32
CA MET A 1 -6.61 17.87 3.89
C MET A 1 -7.43 16.62 4.19
N ILE A 2 -7.02 15.47 3.67
CA ILE A 2 -7.75 14.20 3.84
C ILE A 2 -7.33 13.57 5.16
N ASN A 3 -8.29 13.17 6.00
CA ASN A 3 -8.05 12.63 7.34
C ASN A 3 -8.30 11.12 7.44
N LEU A 4 -8.07 10.39 6.35
CA LEU A 4 -8.30 8.96 6.30
C LEU A 4 -7.17 8.23 7.03
N THR A 5 -7.52 7.37 7.99
CA THR A 5 -6.57 6.55 8.76
C THR A 5 -6.64 5.08 8.38
N PHE A 6 -7.76 4.62 7.84
CA PHE A 6 -7.99 3.25 7.41
C PHE A 6 -8.54 3.23 5.99
N LEU A 7 -7.96 2.38 5.14
CA LEU A 7 -8.46 2.14 3.79
C LEU A 7 -8.30 0.67 3.42
N SER A 8 -9.37 0.02 2.97
CA SER A 8 -9.31 -1.31 2.36
C SER A 8 -9.85 -1.25 0.94
N LEU A 9 -9.04 -1.71 0.01
CA LEU A 9 -9.32 -1.83 -1.42
C LEU A 9 -9.05 -3.27 -1.90
N SER A 10 -9.11 -4.23 -0.98
CA SER A 10 -8.84 -5.64 -1.25
C SER A 10 -9.84 -6.24 -2.24
N GLU A 11 -9.41 -7.24 -3.00
CA GLU A 11 -10.23 -8.01 -3.95
C GLU A 11 -10.82 -7.18 -5.11
N ASN A 12 -9.99 -6.30 -5.66
CA ASN A 12 -10.31 -5.50 -6.84
C ASN A 12 -9.38 -5.84 -8.02
N GLN A 13 -9.41 -5.01 -9.06
CA GLN A 13 -8.53 -5.13 -10.24
C GLN A 13 -7.59 -3.94 -10.35
N ILE A 14 -7.17 -3.37 -9.22
CA ILE A 14 -6.32 -2.17 -9.17
C ILE A 14 -4.93 -2.53 -9.71
N VAL A 15 -4.43 -1.68 -10.61
CA VAL A 15 -3.09 -1.78 -11.20
C VAL A 15 -2.19 -0.63 -10.72
N GLU A 16 -2.77 0.56 -10.60
CA GLU A 16 -2.08 1.82 -10.28
C GLU A 16 -2.57 2.37 -8.94
N ILE A 17 -1.64 2.91 -8.14
CA ILE A 17 -1.89 3.38 -6.76
C ILE A 17 -1.26 4.75 -6.47
N GLU A 18 -0.82 5.46 -7.51
CA GLU A 18 -0.32 6.83 -7.47
C GLU A 18 -1.27 7.78 -6.70
N PRO A 19 -2.61 7.69 -6.84
CA PRO A 19 -3.52 8.53 -6.07
C PRO A 19 -3.46 8.32 -4.55
N LEU A 20 -2.93 7.20 -4.06
CA LEU A 20 -2.83 6.90 -2.62
C LEU A 20 -1.65 7.62 -1.96
N ALA A 21 -0.68 8.14 -2.72
CA ALA A 21 0.57 8.69 -2.22
C ALA A 21 0.42 9.93 -1.31
N GLY A 22 -0.75 10.59 -1.33
CA GLY A 22 -1.06 11.76 -0.49
C GLY A 22 -1.93 11.46 0.72
N LEU A 23 -2.19 10.19 1.03
CA LEU A 23 -2.99 9.77 2.17
C LEU A 23 -2.12 9.64 3.43
N ASP A 24 -1.38 10.70 3.75
CA ASP A 24 -0.29 10.71 4.74
C ASP A 24 -0.70 10.28 6.15
N LYS A 25 -1.99 10.30 6.47
CA LYS A 25 -2.54 9.89 7.78
C LYS A 25 -2.95 8.42 7.86
N LEU A 26 -2.80 7.64 6.79
CA LEU A 26 -3.12 6.22 6.81
C LEU A 26 -2.22 5.48 7.79
N THR A 27 -2.83 4.67 8.64
CA THR A 27 -2.18 3.72 9.52
C THR A 27 -2.42 2.28 9.08
N PHE A 28 -3.48 2.03 8.32
CA PHE A 28 -3.77 0.74 7.69
C PHE A 28 -4.16 0.90 6.22
N LEU A 29 -3.56 0.08 5.36
CA LEU A 29 -3.90 -0.02 3.94
C LEU A 29 -3.99 -1.48 3.50
N GLY A 30 -5.20 -1.91 3.10
CA GLY A 30 -5.43 -3.22 2.51
C GLY A 30 -5.50 -3.17 0.99
N LEU A 31 -4.59 -3.84 0.32
CA LEU A 31 -4.48 -3.94 -1.15
C LEU A 31 -4.45 -5.39 -1.64
N ARG A 32 -4.71 -6.37 -0.76
CA ARG A 32 -4.76 -7.80 -1.05
C ARG A 32 -5.58 -8.14 -2.30
N LYS A 33 -5.13 -9.13 -3.07
CA LYS A 33 -5.78 -9.65 -4.28
C LYS A 33 -6.15 -8.54 -5.27
N ASN A 34 -5.14 -7.79 -5.70
CA ASN A 34 -5.22 -6.83 -6.80
C ASN A 34 -4.21 -7.23 -7.90
N ARG A 35 -3.90 -6.32 -8.83
CA ARG A 35 -2.94 -6.53 -9.93
C ARG A 35 -1.81 -5.51 -9.87
N ILE A 36 -1.43 -5.08 -8.67
CA ILE A 36 -0.44 -4.03 -8.44
C ILE A 36 0.96 -4.62 -8.71
N GLY A 37 1.70 -3.96 -9.59
CA GLY A 37 3.09 -4.31 -9.90
C GLY A 37 4.13 -3.39 -9.28
N ASN A 38 3.75 -2.15 -8.92
CA ASN A 38 4.66 -1.11 -8.42
C ASN A 38 4.10 -0.51 -7.12
N ILE A 39 4.85 -0.64 -6.02
CA ILE A 39 4.44 -0.07 -4.72
C ILE A 39 5.25 1.17 -4.32
N LYS A 40 6.19 1.64 -5.16
CA LYS A 40 6.97 2.86 -4.90
C LYS A 40 6.14 4.10 -4.51
N PRO A 41 4.92 4.32 -5.06
CA PRO A 41 4.10 5.46 -4.65
C PRO A 41 3.77 5.51 -3.14
N LEU A 42 3.83 4.36 -2.45
CA LEU A 42 3.52 4.26 -1.02
C LEU A 42 4.68 4.75 -0.12
N ALA A 43 5.87 5.04 -0.66
CA ALA A 43 7.06 5.39 0.12
C ALA A 43 6.89 6.59 1.10
N ARG A 44 5.90 7.46 0.85
CA ARG A 44 5.64 8.66 1.66
C ARG A 44 4.63 8.45 2.79
N LEU A 45 4.02 7.27 2.86
CA LEU A 45 3.01 6.94 3.87
C LEU A 45 3.68 6.56 5.20
N SER A 46 4.37 7.52 5.82
CA SER A 46 5.22 7.31 7.00
C SER A 46 4.46 6.89 8.27
N ASN A 47 3.13 7.03 8.29
CA ASN A 47 2.29 6.62 9.42
C ASN A 47 1.71 5.20 9.25
N LEU A 48 1.98 4.52 8.14
CA LEU A 48 1.50 3.15 7.93
C LEU A 48 2.12 2.21 8.95
N VAL A 49 1.27 1.46 9.62
CA VAL A 49 1.66 0.39 10.55
C VAL A 49 1.41 -0.98 9.92
N ASN A 50 0.42 -1.08 9.03
CA ASN A 50 0.08 -2.33 8.37
C ASN A 50 -0.30 -2.12 6.90
N LEU A 51 0.40 -2.81 6.01
CA LEU A 51 0.14 -2.84 4.57
C LEU A 51 -0.02 -4.28 4.11
N ASP A 52 -1.25 -4.67 3.75
CA ASP A 52 -1.56 -5.99 3.22
C ASP A 52 -1.55 -5.98 1.69
N LEU A 53 -0.64 -6.76 1.11
CA LEU A 53 -0.31 -6.81 -0.30
C LEU A 53 -0.50 -8.23 -0.89
N GLU A 54 -0.95 -9.20 -0.09
CA GLU A 54 -1.06 -10.61 -0.46
C GLU A 54 -1.79 -10.80 -1.80
N GLY A 55 -1.29 -11.65 -2.68
CA GLY A 55 -2.00 -11.99 -3.93
C GLY A 55 -1.98 -10.91 -5.01
N ASN A 56 -0.99 -10.02 -4.99
CA ASN A 56 -0.66 -9.12 -6.10
C ASN A 56 0.50 -9.67 -6.95
N SER A 57 0.79 -8.99 -8.07
CA SER A 57 1.80 -9.42 -9.06
C SER A 57 3.11 -8.64 -8.88
N PHE A 58 3.84 -8.89 -7.78
CA PHE A 58 5.10 -8.19 -7.53
C PHE A 58 6.26 -8.81 -8.32
N ALA A 59 6.83 -8.04 -9.25
CA ALA A 59 8.16 -8.33 -9.76
C ALA A 59 9.19 -7.86 -8.72
N LYS A 60 9.53 -8.72 -7.74
CA LYS A 60 10.72 -8.62 -6.86
C LYS A 60 11.16 -7.18 -6.54
N GLN A 61 10.35 -6.42 -5.80
CA GLN A 61 10.72 -5.07 -5.32
C GLN A 61 10.80 -5.06 -3.79
N PRO A 62 11.71 -4.28 -3.19
CA PRO A 62 11.79 -4.12 -1.74
C PRO A 62 10.58 -3.35 -1.20
N CYS A 63 10.29 -3.52 0.09
CA CYS A 63 9.31 -2.68 0.78
C CYS A 63 9.79 -1.22 0.74
N PRO A 64 8.98 -0.27 0.23
CA PRO A 64 9.34 1.14 0.18
C PRO A 64 9.14 1.86 1.52
N LEU A 65 8.65 1.16 2.54
CA LEU A 65 8.36 1.66 3.88
C LEU A 65 9.39 1.17 4.89
N VAL A 66 9.57 1.95 5.95
CA VAL A 66 10.47 1.64 7.06
C VAL A 66 9.65 1.64 8.37
N PRO A 67 9.71 0.57 9.19
CA PRO A 67 10.45 -0.68 8.95
C PRO A 67 9.86 -1.55 7.82
N GLU A 68 10.70 -2.38 7.19
CA GLU A 68 10.30 -3.19 6.02
C GLU A 68 9.20 -4.23 6.33
N ASN A 69 9.06 -4.62 7.59
CA ASN A 69 8.04 -5.58 8.03
C ASN A 69 6.60 -5.02 8.00
N ILE A 70 6.42 -3.73 7.67
CA ILE A 70 5.09 -3.16 7.42
C ILE A 70 4.46 -3.80 6.17
N CYS A 71 5.27 -4.16 5.17
CA CYS A 71 4.79 -4.78 3.94
C CYS A 71 4.55 -6.28 4.13
N SER A 72 3.30 -6.72 4.05
CA SER A 72 2.91 -8.13 4.01
C SER A 72 2.61 -8.55 2.58
N PHE A 73 3.59 -9.12 1.89
CA PHE A 73 3.53 -9.51 0.47
C PHE A 73 2.76 -10.79 0.20
#